data_AF-A0A848W0K6-F1
#
_entry.id   AF-A0A848W0K6-F1
#
_cell.length_a   1.000
_cell.length_b   1.000
_cell.length_c   1.000
_cell.angle_alpha   90.00
_cell.angle_beta   90.00
_cell.angle_gamma   90.00
#
_symmetry.space_group_name_H-M   'P 1'
#
loop_
_entity.id
_entity.type
_entity.pdbx_description
1 polymer ?
#
loop_
_entity_poly.entity_id
_entity_poly.type
_entity_poly.pdbx_seq_one_letter_code
_entity_poly.pdbx_strand_id
1 'polypeptide(L)'
;MTPRFWIIATILVVGLTGCSRINESRFNPLNWFGSGQDETLAPLDDDAANERRPLVPEITSLVIEKTPGGAIVRVTGLPGEQGWFAPELVSLNRDGDPVDGVLSYSFRAVPPQTPTRVSTR
;
A
#
# COMPACT_ATOMS: atom_id res chain seq x y z
N MET A 1 -44.78 20.72 -39.46
CA MET A 1 -43.98 20.52 -38.23
C MET A 1 -44.80 19.69 -37.26
N THR A 2 -44.37 18.45 -36.99
CA THR A 2 -45.20 17.48 -36.23
C THR A 2 -44.94 17.58 -34.72
N PRO A 3 -45.97 17.40 -33.87
CA PRO A 3 -45.85 17.51 -32.41
C PRO A 3 -44.87 16.49 -31.79
N ARG A 4 -44.56 15.41 -32.53
CA ARG A 4 -43.55 14.41 -32.16
C ARG A 4 -42.13 15.00 -32.10
N PHE A 5 -41.82 15.97 -32.95
CA PHE A 5 -40.50 16.61 -32.97
C PHE A 5 -40.27 17.47 -31.72
N TRP A 6 -41.31 18.15 -31.26
CA TRP A 6 -41.28 18.95 -30.03
C TRP A 6 -41.15 18.09 -28.78
N ILE A 7 -41.84 16.95 -28.72
CA ILE A 7 -41.70 16.02 -27.58
C ILE A 7 -40.28 15.47 -27.50
N ILE A 8 -39.68 15.08 -28.63
CA ILE A 8 -38.30 14.59 -28.68
C ILE A 8 -37.32 15.69 -28.26
N ALA A 9 -37.50 16.92 -28.75
CA ALA A 9 -36.66 18.05 -28.38
C ALA A 9 -36.74 18.37 -26.88
N THR A 10 -37.95 18.35 -26.29
CA THR A 10 -38.13 18.62 -24.86
C THR A 10 -37.52 17.53 -23.98
N ILE A 11 -37.64 16.24 -24.37
CA ILE A 11 -37.01 15.12 -23.65
C ILE A 11 -35.48 15.25 -23.70
N LEU A 12 -34.91 15.63 -24.85
CA LEU A 12 -33.47 15.81 -25.03
C LEU A 12 -32.92 16.93 -24.11
N VAL A 13 -33.60 18.07 -24.05
CA VAL A 13 -33.15 19.24 -23.25
C VAL A 13 -33.23 18.96 -21.74
N VAL A 14 -34.26 18.25 -21.29
CA VAL A 14 -34.40 17.84 -19.87
C VAL A 14 -33.37 16.77 -19.49
N GLY A 15 -33.02 15.87 -20.42
CA GLY A 15 -31.99 14.84 -20.17
C GLY A 15 -30.58 15.41 -20.03
N LEU A 16 -30.23 16.43 -20.82
CA LEU A 16 -28.88 17.03 -20.83
C LEU A 16 -28.58 17.93 -19.61
N THR A 17 -29.60 18.50 -18.98
CA THR A 17 -29.43 19.38 -17.80
C THR A 17 -29.37 18.62 -16.46
N GLY A 18 -29.57 17.30 -16.46
CA GLY A 18 -29.61 16.47 -15.24
C GLY A 18 -28.26 15.94 -14.72
N CYS A 19 -27.18 16.01 -15.49
CA CYS A 19 -25.95 15.28 -15.18
C CYS A 19 -25.02 15.99 -14.16
N SER A 20 -25.19 17.29 -13.89
CA SER A 20 -24.31 18.03 -12.98
C SER A 20 -24.49 17.65 -11.50
N ARG A 21 -25.65 17.09 -11.12
CA ARG A 21 -25.97 16.75 -9.72
C ARG A 21 -25.57 15.33 -9.30
N ILE A 22 -25.16 14.50 -10.26
CA ILE A 22 -24.74 13.10 -10.02
C ILE A 22 -23.26 13.01 -9.62
N ASN A 23 -22.46 14.01 -9.99
CA ASN A 23 -21.03 14.03 -9.70
C ASN A 23 -20.73 14.02 -8.19
N GLU A 24 -21.58 14.68 -7.39
CA GLU A 24 -21.50 14.72 -5.91
C GLU A 24 -22.12 13.49 -5.22
N SER A 25 -22.62 12.51 -5.99
CA SER A 25 -23.27 11.33 -5.42
C SER A 25 -22.26 10.28 -4.97
N ARG A 26 -22.52 9.71 -3.79
CA ARG A 26 -21.87 8.50 -3.27
C ARG A 26 -22.15 7.24 -4.09
N PHE A 27 -23.07 7.30 -5.05
CA PHE A 27 -23.34 6.25 -6.03
C PHE A 27 -22.63 6.46 -7.38
N ASN A 28 -21.79 7.50 -7.52
CA ASN A 28 -21.02 7.74 -8.72
C ASN A 28 -19.81 6.78 -8.76
N PRO A 29 -19.74 5.85 -9.72
CA PRO A 29 -18.64 4.90 -9.80
C PRO A 29 -17.29 5.59 -9.97
N LEU A 30 -17.24 6.76 -10.63
CA LEU A 30 -16.00 7.53 -10.78
C LEU A 30 -15.45 8.07 -9.45
N ASN A 31 -16.30 8.24 -8.43
CA ASN A 31 -15.87 8.64 -7.09
C ASN A 31 -15.40 7.44 -6.25
N TRP A 32 -15.80 6.21 -6.61
CA TRP A 32 -15.29 4.97 -6.00
C TRP A 32 -13.88 4.64 -6.46
N PHE A 33 -13.55 4.99 -7.71
CA PHE A 33 -12.21 4.87 -8.27
C PHE A 33 -11.33 6.09 -7.95
N GLY A 34 -11.53 6.65 -6.74
CA GLY A 34 -11.00 7.94 -6.30
C GLY A 34 -9.57 8.20 -6.77
N SER A 35 -9.32 9.44 -7.19
CA SER A 35 -7.98 9.94 -7.49
C SER A 35 -7.04 9.58 -6.34
N GLY A 36 -6.05 8.72 -6.60
CA GLY A 36 -4.99 8.44 -5.65
C GLY A 36 -4.40 9.77 -5.22
N GLN A 37 -4.55 10.11 -3.95
CA GLN A 37 -3.70 11.12 -3.36
C GLN A 37 -2.30 10.51 -3.34
N ASP A 38 -1.42 11.07 -4.16
CA ASP A 38 0.02 10.88 -3.98
C ASP A 38 0.39 11.55 -2.66
N GLU A 39 0.18 10.84 -1.55
CA GLU A 39 0.85 11.20 -0.31
C GLU A 39 2.35 11.01 -0.54
N THR A 40 3.05 12.14 -0.63
CA THR A 40 4.49 12.14 -0.47
C THR A 40 4.77 11.77 0.98
N LEU A 41 5.05 10.49 1.21
CA LEU A 41 5.51 10.01 2.51
C LEU A 41 6.70 10.88 2.93
N ALA A 42 6.63 11.43 4.14
CA ALA A 42 7.77 12.11 4.73
C ALA A 42 8.99 11.17 4.68
N PRO A 43 10.22 11.70 4.51
CA PRO A 43 11.42 10.89 4.59
C PRO A 43 11.36 10.05 5.87
N LEU A 44 11.46 8.73 5.74
CA LEU A 44 11.68 7.88 6.88
C LEU A 44 13.01 8.32 7.46
N ASP A 45 12.99 8.88 8.68
CA ASP A 45 14.22 9.15 9.41
C ASP A 45 14.94 7.80 9.55
N ASP A 46 16.07 7.64 8.86
CA ASP A 46 16.92 6.44 8.83
C ASP A 46 17.63 6.23 10.17
N ASP A 47 16.86 6.20 11.25
CA ASP A 47 17.36 5.89 12.58
C ASP A 47 17.27 4.38 12.78
N ALA A 48 18.08 3.61 12.04
CA ALA A 48 18.44 2.25 12.47
C ALA A 48 18.90 2.23 13.95
N ALA A 49 19.41 3.36 14.44
CA ALA A 49 19.76 3.61 15.84
C ALA A 49 18.57 3.66 16.82
N ASN A 50 17.35 3.97 16.37
CA ASN A 50 16.13 4.00 17.18
C ASN A 50 15.14 2.88 16.81
N GLU A 51 15.58 1.89 16.03
CA GLU A 51 14.79 0.73 15.66
C GLU A 51 14.58 -0.22 16.86
N ARG A 52 13.40 -0.14 17.47
CA ARG A 52 13.03 -0.91 18.68
C ARG A 52 12.25 -2.18 18.39
N ARG A 53 11.78 -2.39 17.16
CA ARG A 53 11.00 -3.60 16.82
C ARG A 53 11.89 -4.85 16.95
N PRO A 54 11.38 -5.94 17.53
CA PRO A 54 12.12 -7.20 17.56
C PRO A 54 12.28 -7.80 16.16
N LEU A 55 13.25 -8.71 16.05
CA LEU A 55 13.41 -9.54 14.86
C LEU A 55 12.21 -10.48 14.70
N VAL A 56 11.80 -10.70 13.45
CA VAL A 56 10.90 -11.80 13.14
C VAL A 56 11.64 -13.12 13.39
N PRO A 57 11.10 -14.04 14.21
CA PRO A 57 11.84 -15.22 14.68
C PRO A 57 12.29 -16.18 13.57
N GLU A 58 11.48 -16.33 12.53
CA GLU A 58 11.76 -17.28 11.46
C GLU A 58 11.54 -16.63 10.08
N ILE A 59 12.48 -16.87 9.16
CA ILE A 59 12.35 -16.55 7.75
C ILE A 59 11.99 -17.84 7.01
N THR A 60 10.83 -17.87 6.37
CA THR A 60 10.33 -19.04 5.62
C THR A 60 10.61 -18.95 4.13
N SER A 61 10.82 -17.74 3.60
CA SER A 61 11.17 -17.52 2.20
C SER A 61 12.01 -16.26 2.04
N LEU A 62 13.01 -16.31 1.16
CA LEU A 62 13.81 -15.18 0.71
C LEU A 62 13.96 -15.29 -0.81
N VAL A 63 13.51 -14.28 -1.53
CA VAL A 63 13.61 -14.19 -2.98
C VAL A 63 14.26 -12.88 -3.36
N ILE A 64 15.24 -12.94 -4.25
CA ILE A 64 15.89 -11.76 -4.83
C ILE A 64 15.59 -11.75 -6.32
N GLU A 65 14.78 -10.79 -6.75
CA GLU A 65 14.37 -10.62 -8.14
C GLU A 65 15.19 -9.52 -8.79
N LYS A 66 16.02 -9.87 -9.77
CA LYS A 66 16.81 -8.88 -10.51
C LYS A 66 15.91 -8.05 -11.42
N THR A 67 16.11 -6.75 -11.42
CA THR A 67 15.45 -5.79 -12.32
C THR A 67 16.52 -4.99 -13.06
N PRO A 68 16.20 -4.33 -14.20
CA PRO A 68 17.18 -3.52 -14.92
C PRO A 68 17.80 -2.39 -14.08
N GLY A 69 17.09 -1.90 -13.04
CA GLY A 69 17.55 -0.84 -12.15
C GLY A 69 18.14 -1.33 -10.82
N GLY A 70 18.20 -2.65 -10.56
CA GLY A 70 18.66 -3.18 -9.28
C GLY A 70 18.10 -4.57 -8.96
N ALA A 71 17.64 -4.76 -7.74
CA ALA A 71 16.96 -5.99 -7.32
C ALA A 71 15.87 -5.69 -6.30
N ILE A 72 14.81 -6.50 -6.32
CA ILE A 72 13.75 -6.51 -5.32
C ILE A 72 14.04 -7.67 -4.37
N VAL A 73 14.21 -7.36 -3.08
CA VAL A 73 14.35 -8.37 -2.03
C VAL A 73 13.00 -8.58 -1.39
N ARG A 74 12.50 -9.83 -1.43
CA ARG A 74 11.24 -10.22 -0.80
C ARG A 74 11.50 -11.28 0.25
N VAL A 75 11.02 -11.01 1.46
CA VAL A 75 11.16 -11.90 2.60
C VAL A 75 9.78 -12.26 3.11
N THR A 76 9.57 -13.54 3.40
CA THR A 76 8.42 -14.02 4.16
C THR A 76 8.95 -14.61 5.45
N GLY A 77 8.35 -14.23 6.57
CA GLY A 77 8.68 -14.80 7.86
C GLY A 77 7.45 -15.28 8.62
N LEU A 78 7.72 -16.15 9.58
CA LEU A 78 6.72 -16.70 10.48
C LEU A 78 6.95 -16.12 11.88
N PRO A 79 6.07 -15.21 12.35
CA PRO A 79 6.12 -14.73 13.72
C PRO A 79 5.75 -15.85 14.71
N GLY A 80 6.17 -15.74 15.97
CA GLY A 80 5.88 -16.76 16.99
C GLY A 80 4.40 -16.87 17.37
N GLU A 81 3.64 -15.79 17.19
CA GLU A 81 2.22 -15.70 17.48
C GLU A 81 1.50 -14.79 16.47
N GLN A 82 0.17 -14.83 16.49
CA GLN A 82 -0.66 -14.07 15.56
C GLN A 82 -0.72 -12.58 15.93
N GLY A 83 -0.98 -11.72 14.94
CA GLY A 83 -1.20 -10.28 15.18
C GLY A 83 0.08 -9.43 15.15
N TRP A 84 1.20 -9.98 14.69
CA TRP A 84 2.37 -9.17 14.32
C TRP A 84 2.05 -8.27 13.11
N PHE A 85 2.56 -7.04 13.10
CA PHE A 85 2.28 -6.06 12.04
C PHE A 85 3.46 -5.11 11.78
N ALA A 86 3.31 -4.22 10.79
CA ALA A 86 4.36 -3.29 10.33
C ALA A 86 5.72 -3.97 10.04
N PRO A 87 5.73 -5.01 9.18
CA PRO A 87 6.95 -5.71 8.81
C PRO A 87 7.86 -4.83 7.95
N GLU A 88 9.15 -4.87 8.23
CA GLU A 88 10.13 -4.05 7.54
C GLU A 88 11.50 -4.73 7.45
N LEU A 89 12.18 -4.50 6.33
CA LEU A 89 13.60 -4.83 6.16
C LEU A 89 14.41 -3.58 6.50
N VAL A 90 14.92 -3.51 7.73
CA VAL A 90 15.68 -2.37 8.20
C VAL A 90 17.13 -2.53 7.79
N SER A 91 17.67 -1.57 7.04
CA SER A 91 19.08 -1.57 6.64
C SER A 91 20.00 -1.55 7.86
N LEU A 92 20.99 -2.44 7.88
CA LEU A 92 22.09 -2.41 8.85
C LEU A 92 23.28 -1.61 8.31
N ASN A 93 23.24 -1.26 7.03
CA ASN A 93 24.21 -0.43 6.38
C ASN A 93 23.88 1.04 6.60
N ARG A 94 24.90 1.81 6.95
CA ARG A 94 24.80 3.27 7.10
C ARG A 94 24.42 3.89 5.75
N ASP A 95 23.46 4.81 5.78
CA ASP A 95 22.96 5.57 4.61
C ASP A 95 22.40 4.68 3.48
N GLY A 96 22.15 3.39 3.74
CA GLY A 96 21.66 2.42 2.74
C GLY A 96 22.71 1.91 1.75
N ASP A 97 23.98 2.31 1.91
CA ASP A 97 25.04 1.98 0.96
C ASP A 97 25.70 0.61 1.25
N PRO A 98 26.06 -0.16 0.21
CA PRO A 98 26.75 -1.43 0.40
C PRO A 98 28.14 -1.23 1.01
N VAL A 99 28.45 -2.02 2.05
CA VAL A 99 29.79 -2.11 2.64
C VAL A 99 30.45 -3.34 2.04
N ASP A 100 31.60 -3.17 1.40
CA ASP A 100 32.31 -4.24 0.67
C ASP A 100 31.44 -4.99 -0.35
N GLY A 101 30.49 -4.27 -0.97
CA GLY A 101 29.57 -4.84 -1.94
C GLY A 101 28.40 -5.63 -1.34
N VAL A 102 28.23 -5.62 -0.01
CA VAL A 102 27.17 -6.34 0.70
C VAL A 102 26.16 -5.38 1.32
N LEU A 103 24.87 -5.62 1.05
CA LEU A 103 23.74 -5.01 1.76
C LEU A 103 23.23 -5.99 2.81
N SER A 104 23.15 -5.51 4.05
CA SER A 104 22.71 -6.26 5.22
C SER A 104 21.40 -5.66 5.73
N TYR A 105 20.41 -6.53 5.95
CA TYR A 105 19.09 -6.11 6.44
C TYR A 105 18.67 -6.97 7.64
N SER A 106 17.91 -6.36 8.55
CA SER A 106 17.21 -7.07 9.63
C SER A 106 15.71 -7.07 9.36
N PHE A 107 15.10 -8.26 9.37
CA PHE A 107 13.65 -8.38 9.20
C PHE A 107 12.96 -8.23 10.56
N ARG A 108 12.20 -7.15 10.71
CA ARG A 108 11.59 -6.74 11.98
C ARG A 108 10.12 -6.46 11.82
N ALA A 109 9.37 -6.63 12.91
CA ALA A 109 7.94 -6.35 12.95
C ALA A 109 7.50 -6.10 14.40
N VAL A 110 6.35 -5.44 14.56
CA VAL A 110 5.78 -5.13 15.88
C VAL A 110 5.00 -6.35 16.39
N PRO A 111 5.29 -6.86 17.60
CA PRO A 111 4.51 -7.95 18.20
C PRO A 111 3.14 -7.45 18.68
N PRO A 112 2.16 -8.35 18.89
CA PRO A 112 0.89 -7.96 19.49
C PRO A 112 1.08 -7.47 20.94
N GLN A 113 0.24 -6.52 21.36
CA GLN A 113 0.31 -5.95 22.72
C GLN A 113 -0.36 -6.82 23.79
N THR A 114 -1.13 -7.82 23.35
CA THR A 114 -1.80 -8.80 24.21
C THR A 114 -1.48 -10.19 23.73
N PRO A 115 -1.41 -11.21 24.61
CA PRO A 115 -1.14 -12.58 24.20
C PRO A 115 -2.14 -13.06 23.15
N THR A 116 -1.66 -13.67 22.08
CA THR A 116 -2.51 -14.23 21.01
C THR A 116 -2.20 -15.72 20.82
N ARG A 117 -2.88 -16.34 19.85
CA ARG A 117 -2.62 -17.74 19.51
C ARG A 117 -1.25 -17.86 18.84
N VAL A 118 -0.50 -18.91 19.19
CA VAL A 118 0.75 -19.27 18.53
C VAL A 118 0.56 -19.52 17.03
N SER A 119 1.58 -19.18 16.25
CA SER A 119 1.57 -19.41 14.81
C SER A 119 1.70 -20.90 14.50
N THR A 120 1.04 -21.33 13.43
CA THR A 120 1.18 -22.69 12.87
C THR A 120 2.15 -22.64 11.70
N ARG A 121 2.98 -23.66 11.57
CA ARG A 121 3.91 -23.84 10.45
C ARG A 121 3.26 -24.56 9.29
#